data_AF-A0A4Q2ZB58-F1
#
_entry.id   AF-A0A4Q2ZB58-F1
#
_cell.length_a   1.000
_cell.length_b   1.000
_cell.length_c   1.000
_cell.angle_alpha   90.00
_cell.angle_beta   90.00
_cell.angle_gamma   90.00
#
_symmetry.space_group_name_H-M   'P 1'
#
loop_
_entity.id
_entity.type
_entity.pdbx_description
1 polymer ?
#
loop_
_entity_poly.entity_id
_entity_poly.type
_entity_poly.pdbx_seq_one_letter_code
_entity_poly.pdbx_strand_id
1 'polypeptide(L)' 'RRAMMRMPAALEAAGLSEVRMLLQVHDELVFECPEGLAEAAIVEIKRVMEGAALPAVALTVPLVVDARAAGNWDEAH' A
#
# COMPACT_ATOMS: atom_id res chain seq x y z
N ARG A 1 0.23 -8.16 8.57
CA ARG A 1 1.22 -7.52 9.48
C ARG A 1 2.60 -7.24 8.84
N ARG A 2 3.24 -8.16 8.09
CA ARG A 2 4.59 -7.88 7.50
C ARG A 2 4.63 -6.74 6.47
N ALA A 3 3.63 -6.64 5.59
CA ALA A 3 3.49 -5.50 4.67
C ALA A 3 3.54 -4.16 5.43
N MET A 4 2.80 -4.10 6.54
CA MET A 4 2.64 -2.88 7.33
C MET A 4 3.94 -2.38 7.96
N MET A 5 4.79 -3.30 8.46
CA MET A 5 6.08 -2.90 9.05
C MET A 5 7.04 -2.35 8.00
N ARG A 6 6.91 -2.78 6.74
CA ARG A 6 7.77 -2.36 5.64
C ARG A 6 7.27 -1.09 4.94
N MET A 7 5.97 -0.80 5.05
CA MET A 7 5.33 0.29 4.32
C MET A 7 5.96 1.68 4.59
N PRO A 8 6.21 2.11 5.84
CA PRO A 8 6.77 3.44 6.07
C PRO A 8 8.16 3.63 5.43
N ALA A 9 9.04 2.63 5.58
CA ALA A 9 10.37 2.67 5.00
C ALA A 9 10.34 2.61 3.47
N ALA A 10 9.39 1.88 2.89
CA ALA A 10 9.22 1.77 1.44
C ALA A 10 8.73 3.10 0.84
N LEU A 11 7.72 3.72 1.45
CA LEU A 11 7.23 5.03 1.03
C LEU A 11 8.33 6.10 1.13
N GLU A 12 9.09 6.12 2.23
CA GLU A 12 10.23 7.04 2.38
C GLU A 12 11.27 6.85 1.27
N ALA A 13 11.69 5.60 1.01
CA ALA A 13 12.67 5.29 -0.01
C ALA A 13 12.20 5.63 -1.44
N ALA A 14 10.88 5.62 -1.67
CA ALA A 14 10.26 6.02 -2.94
C ALA A 14 10.05 7.54 -3.07
N GLY A 15 10.44 8.34 -2.06
CA GLY A 15 10.19 9.78 -2.04
C GLY A 15 8.72 10.14 -1.79
N LEU A 16 7.96 9.24 -1.20
CA LEU A 16 6.52 9.36 -0.93
C LEU A 16 6.23 9.61 0.55
N SER A 17 7.08 10.38 1.24
CA SER A 17 6.97 10.67 2.68
C SER A 17 5.69 11.42 3.07
N GLU A 18 5.03 12.06 2.10
CA GLU A 18 3.73 12.72 2.27
C GLU A 18 2.54 11.74 2.25
N VAL A 19 2.75 10.49 1.85
CA VAL A 19 1.72 9.43 1.88
C VAL A 19 1.64 8.86 3.30
N ARG A 20 0.45 8.91 3.90
CA ARG A 20 0.22 8.48 5.28
C ARG A 20 -0.80 7.35 5.34
N MET A 21 -0.44 6.26 6.00
CA MET A 21 -1.38 5.19 6.31
C MET A 21 -2.29 5.62 7.46
N LEU A 22 -3.59 5.74 7.19
CA LEU A 22 -4.59 6.19 8.16
C LEU A 22 -5.13 5.05 9.00
N LEU A 23 -5.56 3.98 8.32
CA LEU A 23 -6.29 2.87 8.93
C LEU A 23 -5.83 1.54 8.36
N GLN A 24 -5.96 0.51 9.19
CA GLN A 24 -5.87 -0.88 8.78
C GLN A 24 -7.13 -1.58 9.25
N VAL A 25 -7.83 -2.24 8.33
CA VAL A 25 -8.94 -3.14 8.65
C VAL A 25 -8.66 -4.48 8.02
N HIS A 26 -8.28 -5.47 8.84
CA HIS A 26 -7.90 -6.81 8.39
C HIS A 26 -6.77 -6.81 7.34
N ASP A 27 -7.11 -7.02 6.07
CA ASP A 27 -6.25 -7.05 4.89
C ASP A 27 -6.27 -5.75 4.07
N GLU A 28 -7.12 -4.79 4.44
CA GLU A 28 -7.21 -3.48 3.82
C GLU A 28 -6.33 -2.44 4.53
N LEU A 29 -5.69 -1.58 3.72
CA LEU A 29 -4.89 -0.44 4.15
C LEU A 29 -5.44 0.83 3.50
N VAL A 30 -5.79 1.83 4.32
CA VAL A 30 -6.28 3.13 3.85
C VAL A 30 -5.17 4.16 3.98
N PHE A 31 -4.96 4.93 2.93
CA PHE A 31 -3.94 5.97 2.87
C PHE A 31 -4.54 7.32 2.52
N GLU A 32 -3.90 8.37 3.00
CA GLU A 32 -4.10 9.75 2.56
C GLU A 32 -2.82 10.24 1.90
N CYS A 33 -2.96 10.93 0.77
CA CYS A 33 -1.83 11.52 0.06
C CYS A 33 -2.27 12.71 -0.79
N PRO A 34 -1.34 13.61 -1.17
CA PRO A 34 -1.58 14.59 -2.22
C PRO A 34 -1.98 13.92 -3.54
N GLU A 35 -2.93 14.52 -4.26
CA GLU A 35 -3.48 13.96 -5.53
C GLU A 35 -2.37 13.64 -6.55
N GLY A 36 -1.36 14.52 -6.67
CA GLY A 36 -0.24 14.32 -7.58
C GLY A 36 0.69 13.15 -7.24
N LEU A 37 0.54 12.54 -6.05
CA LEU A 37 1.32 11.38 -5.62
C LEU A 37 0.51 10.08 -5.67
N ALA A 38 -0.78 10.13 -5.96
CA ALA A 38 -1.69 8.98 -5.86
C ALA A 38 -1.25 7.79 -6.72
N GLU A 39 -0.92 8.03 -7.99
CA GLU A 39 -0.50 6.96 -8.91
C GLU A 39 0.82 6.31 -8.47
N ALA A 40 1.81 7.10 -8.06
CA ALA A 40 3.09 6.60 -7.57
C ALA A 40 2.91 5.82 -6.25
N ALA A 41 2.06 6.31 -5.36
CA ALA A 41 1.71 5.63 -4.12
C ALA A 41 1.06 4.27 -4.39
N ILE A 42 0.09 4.19 -5.30
CA ILE A 42 -0.58 2.94 -5.68
C ILE A 42 0.44 1.90 -6.13
N VAL A 43 1.36 2.27 -7.02
CA VAL A 43 2.39 1.35 -7.56
C VAL A 43 3.25 0.80 -6.43
N GLU A 44 3.73 1.67 -5.54
CA GLU A 44 4.64 1.27 -4.48
C GLU A 44 3.93 0.45 -3.39
N ILE A 45 2.72 0.85 -2.99
CA ILE A 45 1.91 0.12 -2.00
C ILE A 45 1.60 -1.29 -2.48
N LYS A 46 1.18 -1.45 -3.75
CA LYS A 46 0.92 -2.77 -4.35
C LYS A 46 2.16 -3.64 -4.29
N ARG A 47 3.32 -3.13 -4.71
CA ARG A 47 4.59 -3.84 -4.68
C ARG A 47 4.93 -4.37 -3.28
N VAL A 48 4.75 -3.54 -2.26
CA VAL A 48 5.03 -3.90 -0.86
C VAL A 48 4.03 -4.95 -0.34
N MET A 49 2.75 -4.80 -0.64
CA MET A 49 1.69 -5.70 -0.18
C MET A 49 1.76 -7.08 -0.86
N GLU A 50 1.96 -7.14 -2.17
CA GLU A 50 2.10 -8.40 -2.92
C GLU A 50 3.37 -9.16 -2.49
N GLY A 51 4.44 -8.43 -2.15
CA GLY A 51 5.71 -8.99 -1.65
C GLY A 51 5.73 -9.35 -0.16
N ALA A 52 4.62 -9.17 0.58
CA ALA A 52 4.61 -9.23 2.04
C ALA A 52 4.94 -10.61 2.64
N ALA A 53 4.76 -11.68 1.87
CA ALA A 53 5.09 -13.04 2.29
C ALA A 53 6.60 -13.31 2.25
N LEU A 54 7.35 -12.63 1.37
CA LEU A 54 8.76 -12.90 1.13
C LEU A 54 9.70 -12.19 2.13
N PRO A 55 10.91 -12.73 2.37
CA PRO A 55 11.38 -14.05 1.95
C PRO A 55 10.87 -15.19 2.86
N ALA A 56 10.09 -14.88 3.89
CA ALA A 56 9.70 -15.83 4.93
C ALA A 56 8.90 -17.02 4.40
N VAL A 57 8.00 -16.78 3.44
CA VAL A 57 7.19 -17.80 2.78
C VAL A 57 7.03 -17.44 1.30
N ALA A 58 7.36 -18.37 0.42
CA ALA A 58 6.96 -18.32 -0.98
C ALA A 58 5.59 -19.01 -1.11
N LEU A 59 4.56 -18.26 -1.46
CA LEU A 59 3.21 -18.79 -1.64
C LEU A 59 3.11 -19.44 -3.02
N THR A 60 2.47 -20.61 -3.10
CA THR A 60 2.20 -21.28 -4.39
C THR A 60 1.21 -20.51 -5.24
N VAL A 61 0.38 -19.67 -4.62
CA VAL A 61 -0.54 -18.74 -5.28
C VAL A 61 -0.09 -17.31 -4.97
N PRO A 62 0.07 -16.43 -5.98
CA PRO A 62 0.51 -15.06 -5.77
C PRO A 62 -0.55 -14.25 -5.00
N LEU A 63 -0.09 -13.34 -4.14
CA LEU A 63 -0.95 -12.31 -3.57
C LEU A 63 -1.20 -11.25 -4.64
N VAL A 64 -2.46 -10.91 -4.85
CA VAL A 64 -2.87 -9.84 -5.77
C VAL A 64 -3.48 -8.73 -4.93
N VAL A 65 -3.06 -7.49 -5.19
CA VAL A 65 -3.57 -6.32 -4.48
C VAL A 65 -4.31 -5.42 -5.45
N ASP A 66 -5.56 -5.10 -5.13
CA ASP A 66 -6.30 -4.02 -5.78
C ASP A 66 -6.08 -2.73 -5.00
N ALA A 67 -5.89 -1.63 -5.71
CA ALA A 67 -5.65 -0.32 -5.12
C ALA A 67 -6.16 0.76 -6.06
N ARG A 68 -6.97 1.67 -5.51
CA ARG A 68 -7.56 2.81 -6.21
C ARG A 68 -7.39 4.06 -5.35
N ALA A 69 -7.27 5.20 -6.02
CA ALA A 69 -7.34 6.51 -5.39
C ALA A 69 -8.64 7.18 -5.81
N ALA A 70 -9.29 7.86 -4.88
CA ALA A 70 -10.50 8.63 -5.15
C ALA A 70 -10.55 9.88 -4.29
N GLY A 71 -11.38 10.85 -4.67
CA GLY A 71 -11.47 12.14 -3.99
C GLY A 71 -12.14 12.08 -2.62
N ASN A 72 -12.86 10.99 -2.34
CA ASN A 72 -13.44 10.69 -1.04
C ASN A 72 -13.55 9.17 -0.85
N TRP A 73 -13.84 8.75 0.39
CA TRP A 73 -13.91 7.34 0.74
C TRP A 73 -15.01 6.60 -0.03
N ASP A 74 -16.17 7.23 -0.24
CA ASP A 74 -17.31 6.61 -0.91
C ASP A 74 -17.00 6.27 -2.38
N GLU A 75 -16.12 7.04 -3.02
CA GLU A 75 -15.61 6.78 -4.38
C GLU A 75 -14.43 5.79 -4.44
N ALA A 76 -13.79 5.48 -3.31
CA ALA A 76 -12.62 4.60 -3.23
C ALA A 76 -12.99 3.11 -3.04
N HIS A 77 -14.25 2.81 -2.72
CA HIS A 77 -14.79 1.45 -2.54
C HIS A 77 -15.31 0.88 -3.87
#